data_AF-A0A953UFF5-F1
#
_entry.id   AF-A0A953UFF5-F1
#
_cell.length_a   1.000
_cell.length_b   1.000
_cell.length_c   1.000
_cell.angle_alpha   90.00
_cell.angle_beta   90.00
_cell.angle_gamma   90.00
#
_symmetry.space_group_name_H-M   'P 1'
#
loop_
_entity.id
_entity.type
_entity.pdbx_description
1 polymer ?
#
loop_
_entity_poly.entity_id
_entity_poly.type
_entity_poly.pdbx_seq_one_letter_code
_entity_poly.pdbx_strand_id
1 'polypeptide(L)'
;MASNGQIAAAVDLGTQVVSLGSANNVSVNRKGEVAYWAKFGISPFVEGIFTGPDKVADKVIGTGDPLFGSVVSGITESQVAGRFLNDNGQVAFSYKLSNGLSGIAVATPIASGTPPPSLNANGIVNGASFDGKAPAAAGAIVSIFGSNFISQLAVPSGDPLPTDLQGVSVTFNGTKAPLFFVAPAQINAQVPYEITGTSATVQVTTPAGTSNSETISLAAASPAIFTASQNGSGQAVVVFANTATIVGPIKSGTDWRPAKTGDTITIYTNGLGAVTPPVNDGWNSCDQSICAPDFSNLTLRNTTVRPVVKIGGVTVPDNLILFSGLTPAFAGLYQINVTIPDGITPSNQVPVVIQMGSTSSPANVSIAMQ
;
A
#
# COMPACT_ATOMS: atom_id res chain seq x y z
N MET A 1 6.82 56.46 -6.55
CA MET A 1 6.43 55.66 -7.72
C MET A 1 7.70 55.31 -8.48
N ALA A 2 8.00 54.02 -8.69
CA ALA A 2 9.16 53.63 -9.47
C ALA A 2 8.94 54.11 -10.91
N SER A 3 9.83 54.96 -11.42
CA SER A 3 9.64 55.67 -12.69
C SER A 3 9.53 54.76 -13.92
N ASN A 4 9.90 53.48 -13.80
CA ASN A 4 9.88 52.49 -14.89
C ASN A 4 9.35 51.09 -14.47
N GLY A 5 8.45 51.00 -13.47
CA GLY A 5 7.92 49.70 -13.02
C GLY A 5 6.53 49.76 -12.42
N GLN A 6 5.75 48.68 -12.58
CA GLN A 6 4.51 48.47 -11.83
C GLN A 6 4.84 47.96 -10.43
N ILE A 7 4.36 48.67 -9.40
CA ILE A 7 4.37 48.18 -8.02
C ILE A 7 2.99 47.57 -7.77
N ALA A 8 2.94 46.26 -7.51
CA ALA A 8 1.75 45.56 -7.06
C ALA A 8 2.05 44.87 -5.72
N ALA A 9 1.07 44.79 -4.83
CA ALA A 9 1.18 43.97 -3.63
C ALA A 9 1.21 42.50 -4.07
N ALA A 10 2.29 41.79 -3.76
CA ALA A 10 2.36 40.34 -4.00
C ALA A 10 1.57 39.57 -2.93
N VAL A 11 1.53 40.10 -1.70
CA VAL A 11 0.75 39.57 -0.57
C VAL A 11 0.28 40.76 0.28
N ASP A 12 -1.03 40.90 0.51
CA ASP A 12 -1.60 41.89 1.45
C ASP A 12 -2.09 41.16 2.70
N LEU A 13 -1.44 41.46 3.83
CA LEU A 13 -1.60 40.71 5.08
C LEU A 13 -2.56 41.37 6.08
N GLY A 14 -3.08 42.55 5.75
CA GLY A 14 -4.01 43.30 6.59
C GLY A 14 -3.48 43.53 8.02
N THR A 15 -4.40 43.62 8.99
CA THR A 15 -4.09 43.90 10.42
C THR A 15 -3.75 42.66 11.25
N GLN A 16 -3.62 41.47 10.62
CA GLN A 16 -3.46 40.20 11.35
C GLN A 16 -2.00 39.83 11.67
N VAL A 17 -1.02 40.52 11.07
CA VAL A 17 0.41 40.27 11.27
C VAL A 17 0.96 41.12 12.40
N VAL A 18 1.66 40.48 13.32
CA VAL A 18 2.36 41.15 14.42
C VAL A 18 3.77 41.56 14.04
N SER A 19 4.44 40.75 13.22
CA SER A 19 5.74 41.12 12.65
C SER A 19 6.02 40.35 11.36
N LEU A 20 6.62 41.04 10.39
CA LEU A 20 7.29 40.45 9.25
C LEU A 20 8.78 40.31 9.54
N GLY A 21 9.41 39.27 9.00
CA GLY A 21 10.86 39.12 9.08
C GLY A 21 11.59 40.21 8.28
N SER A 22 12.91 40.30 8.43
CA SER A 22 13.74 41.17 7.61
C SER A 22 13.60 40.86 6.11
N ALA A 23 14.13 41.74 5.26
CA ALA A 23 14.14 41.54 3.81
C ALA A 23 14.80 40.21 3.37
N ASN A 24 15.67 39.62 4.21
CA ASN A 24 16.30 38.32 3.94
C ASN A 24 15.35 37.13 4.16
N ASN A 25 14.16 37.37 4.69
CA ASN A 25 13.16 36.35 5.01
C ASN A 25 11.98 36.38 4.04
N VAL A 26 12.18 36.99 2.87
CA VAL A 26 11.22 37.02 1.75
C VAL A 26 11.93 36.51 0.51
N SER A 27 11.34 35.53 -0.16
CA SER A 27 11.85 34.95 -1.39
C SER A 27 10.76 34.97 -2.47
N VAL A 28 11.15 35.30 -3.70
CA VAL A 28 10.27 35.28 -4.87
C VAL A 28 10.90 34.44 -5.97
N ASN A 29 10.11 33.63 -6.68
CA ASN A 29 10.60 32.83 -7.81
C ASN A 29 10.29 33.46 -9.17
N ARG A 30 10.71 32.83 -10.27
CA ARG A 30 10.51 33.37 -11.63
C ARG A 30 9.04 33.42 -12.07
N LYS A 31 8.15 32.72 -11.38
CA LYS A 31 6.69 32.75 -11.62
C LYS A 31 5.98 33.86 -10.85
N GLY A 32 6.70 34.59 -9.98
CA GLY A 32 6.13 35.63 -9.13
C GLY A 32 5.49 35.11 -7.84
N GLU A 33 5.64 33.82 -7.54
CA GLU A 33 5.23 33.25 -6.25
C GLU A 33 6.17 33.77 -5.17
N VAL A 34 5.61 34.11 -4.00
CA VAL A 34 6.35 34.65 -2.86
C VAL A 34 6.24 33.70 -1.69
N ALA A 35 7.36 33.44 -1.02
CA ALA A 35 7.39 32.78 0.28
C ALA A 35 8.03 33.73 1.29
N TYR A 36 7.50 33.78 2.50
CA TYR A 36 8.00 34.69 3.53
C TYR A 36 7.79 34.14 4.93
N TRP A 37 8.64 34.56 5.86
CA TRP A 37 8.44 34.31 7.29
C TRP A 37 7.55 35.40 7.90
N ALA A 38 6.62 34.99 8.77
CA ALA A 38 5.76 35.93 9.50
C ALA A 38 5.34 35.39 10.87
N LYS A 39 4.89 36.33 11.71
CA LYS A 39 4.31 36.06 13.03
C LYS A 39 2.89 36.64 13.10
N PHE A 40 1.90 35.77 13.35
CA PHE A 40 0.48 36.11 13.40
C PHE A 40 -0.11 35.99 14.83
N GLY A 41 -1.15 36.78 15.11
CA GLY A 41 -1.99 36.65 16.31
C GLY A 41 -1.45 37.29 17.59
N ILE A 42 -2.14 37.10 18.71
CA ILE A 42 -1.71 37.55 20.06
C ILE A 42 -1.30 36.33 20.88
N SER A 43 -0.26 36.47 21.70
CA SER A 43 0.42 35.38 22.41
C SER A 43 -0.49 34.24 22.91
N PRO A 44 -0.16 32.95 22.63
CA PRO A 44 1.01 32.51 21.88
C PRO A 44 0.84 32.78 20.38
N PHE A 45 1.87 33.37 19.79
CA PHE A 45 1.86 33.73 18.37
C PHE A 45 1.99 32.50 17.49
N VAL A 46 1.43 32.56 16.28
CA VAL A 46 1.73 31.59 15.22
C VAL A 46 2.91 32.11 14.42
N GLU A 47 4.06 31.45 14.56
CA GLU A 47 5.31 31.80 13.88
C GLU A 47 5.59 30.76 12.79
N GLY A 48 5.86 31.18 11.56
CA GLY A 48 6.05 30.24 10.47
C GLY A 48 6.40 30.85 9.12
N ILE A 49 6.39 29.99 8.09
CA ILE A 49 6.62 30.33 6.69
C ILE A 49 5.30 30.21 5.94
N PHE A 50 5.04 31.17 5.06
CA PHE A 50 3.78 31.33 4.33
C PHE A 50 4.06 31.60 2.86
N THR A 51 3.11 31.26 1.99
CA THR A 51 3.19 31.49 0.54
C THR A 51 2.07 32.38 -0.02
N GLY A 52 1.27 32.96 0.87
CA GLY A 52 0.09 33.75 0.54
C GLY A 52 -0.57 34.35 1.80
N PRO A 53 -1.58 35.21 1.65
CA PRO A 53 -2.07 36.07 2.71
C PRO A 53 -2.87 35.36 3.83
N ASP A 54 -3.41 34.17 3.57
CA ASP A 54 -4.21 33.42 4.55
C ASP A 54 -3.31 32.61 5.49
N LYS A 55 -3.33 32.96 6.78
CA LYS A 55 -2.51 32.32 7.82
C LYS A 55 -2.79 30.82 8.05
N VAL A 56 -3.90 30.30 7.52
CA VAL A 56 -4.28 28.88 7.61
C VAL A 56 -4.02 28.20 6.27
N ALA A 57 -4.58 28.72 5.19
CA ALA A 57 -4.51 28.07 3.88
C ALA A 57 -3.13 28.17 3.23
N ASP A 58 -2.41 29.27 3.47
CA ASP A 58 -1.11 29.54 2.82
C ASP A 58 0.09 29.25 3.72
N LYS A 59 -0.15 28.69 4.92
CA LYS A 59 0.90 28.29 5.85
C LYS A 59 1.63 27.07 5.30
N VAL A 60 2.93 27.22 5.07
CA VAL A 60 3.82 26.12 4.69
C VAL A 60 4.17 25.29 5.92
N ILE A 61 4.60 25.94 7.00
CA ILE A 61 4.98 25.30 8.25
C ILE A 61 5.08 26.37 9.35
N GLY A 62 4.76 26.04 10.60
CA GLY A 62 4.96 26.91 11.74
C GLY A 62 5.23 26.17 13.05
N THR A 63 5.58 26.93 14.09
CA THR A 63 5.72 26.41 15.46
C THR A 63 4.40 25.78 15.92
N GLY A 64 4.48 24.58 16.50
CA GLY A 64 3.32 23.79 16.90
C GLY A 64 2.84 22.79 15.85
N ASP A 65 3.31 22.88 14.60
CA ASP A 65 2.93 21.93 13.56
C ASP A 65 3.66 20.59 13.72
N PRO A 66 3.02 19.45 13.40
CA PRO A 66 3.68 18.15 13.41
C PRO A 66 4.69 18.06 12.26
N LEU A 67 5.90 17.61 12.56
CA LEU A 67 6.96 17.39 11.57
C LEU A 67 7.87 16.23 12.00
N PHE A 68 8.07 15.26 11.10
CA PHE A 68 8.92 14.08 11.29
C PHE A 68 8.72 13.33 12.63
N GLY A 69 7.46 13.09 13.01
CA GLY A 69 7.12 12.35 14.23
C GLY A 69 7.30 13.15 15.54
N SER A 70 7.53 14.46 15.46
CA SER A 70 7.54 15.36 16.61
C SER A 70 6.79 16.65 16.27
N VAL A 71 6.95 17.69 17.08
CA VAL A 71 6.31 19.00 16.90
C VAL A 71 7.40 20.04 16.66
N VAL A 72 7.17 20.94 15.70
CA VAL A 72 8.05 22.08 15.45
C VAL A 72 8.07 22.99 16.66
N SER A 73 9.24 23.13 17.28
CA SER A 73 9.48 24.03 18.43
C SER A 73 10.22 25.31 18.04
N GLY A 74 10.74 25.41 16.81
CA GLY A 74 11.38 26.64 16.33
C GLY A 74 11.49 26.71 14.81
N ILE A 75 10.94 27.80 14.25
CA ILE A 75 11.15 28.30 12.88
C ILE A 75 11.29 29.82 13.02
N THR A 76 12.49 30.25 13.40
CA THR A 76 12.80 31.66 13.66
C THR A 76 13.27 32.38 12.42
N GLU A 77 13.27 33.72 12.46
CA GLU A 77 13.83 34.58 11.42
C GLU A 77 15.26 34.16 11.03
N SER A 78 16.11 33.82 12.00
CA SER A 78 17.48 33.38 11.75
C SER A 78 17.58 32.03 11.01
N GLN A 79 16.52 31.22 11.06
CA GLN A 79 16.45 29.88 10.46
C GLN A 79 15.88 29.89 9.03
N VAL A 80 15.46 31.06 8.52
CA VAL A 80 14.85 31.23 7.20
C VAL A 80 15.49 32.41 6.46
N ALA A 81 16.79 32.35 6.18
CA ALA A 81 17.50 33.44 5.51
C ALA A 81 17.87 33.11 4.05
N GLY A 82 17.71 34.08 3.16
CA GLY A 82 18.20 34.04 1.77
C GLY A 82 17.15 33.61 0.74
N ARG A 83 17.59 32.98 -0.35
CA ARG A 83 16.70 32.44 -1.39
C ARG A 83 16.26 31.05 -1.00
N PHE A 84 15.04 30.92 -0.48
CA PHE A 84 14.49 29.66 0.00
C PHE A 84 13.28 29.17 -0.79
N LEU A 85 12.84 29.91 -1.82
CA LEU A 85 11.81 29.49 -2.77
C LEU A 85 12.43 29.24 -4.14
N ASN A 86 12.15 28.08 -4.76
CA ASN A 86 12.57 27.77 -6.13
C ASN A 86 11.42 27.90 -7.16
N ASP A 87 11.73 27.72 -8.45
CA ASP A 87 10.73 27.85 -9.54
C ASP A 87 9.72 26.69 -9.62
N ASN A 88 9.96 25.61 -8.88
CA ASN A 88 8.97 24.55 -8.66
C ASN A 88 8.03 24.87 -7.50
N GLY A 89 8.14 26.08 -6.91
CA GLY A 89 7.37 26.53 -5.76
C GLY A 89 7.82 25.89 -4.43
N GLN A 90 8.94 25.15 -4.43
CA GLN A 90 9.41 24.46 -3.21
C GLN A 90 10.08 25.43 -2.26
N VAL A 91 9.81 25.27 -0.97
CA VAL A 91 10.27 26.11 0.13
C VAL A 91 11.26 25.32 0.99
N ALA A 92 12.53 25.70 0.99
CA ALA A 92 13.55 25.13 1.87
C ALA A 92 13.56 25.87 3.22
N PHE A 93 13.67 25.16 4.35
CA PHE A 93 13.70 25.80 5.66
C PHE A 93 14.46 24.98 6.69
N SER A 94 15.07 25.65 7.66
CA SER A 94 15.60 24.98 8.84
C SER A 94 14.53 24.86 9.92
N TYR A 95 14.56 23.78 10.69
CA TYR A 95 13.60 23.52 11.77
C TYR A 95 14.29 23.07 13.06
N LYS A 96 13.61 23.28 14.19
CA LYS A 96 13.88 22.62 15.47
C LYS A 96 12.61 21.93 15.96
N LEU A 97 12.74 20.72 16.48
CA LEU A 97 11.65 19.90 17.01
C LEU A 97 11.68 19.87 18.54
N SER A 98 10.53 19.59 19.17
CA SER A 98 10.40 19.48 20.63
C SER A 98 11.24 18.36 21.25
N ASN A 99 11.58 17.33 20.47
CA ASN A 99 12.51 16.28 20.89
C ASN A 99 14.01 16.67 20.78
N GLY A 100 14.31 17.93 20.43
CA GLY A 100 15.67 18.47 20.34
C GLY A 100 16.33 18.32 18.96
N LEU A 101 15.73 17.58 18.03
CA LEU A 101 16.27 17.43 16.67
C LEU A 101 16.17 18.75 15.89
N SER A 102 17.19 19.05 15.09
CA SER A 102 17.19 20.17 14.15
C SER A 102 17.69 19.72 12.79
N GLY A 103 17.25 20.36 11.72
CA GLY A 103 17.61 19.97 10.36
C GLY A 103 17.13 20.97 9.31
N ILE A 104 17.27 20.59 8.04
CA ILE A 104 16.77 21.33 6.88
C ILE A 104 15.72 20.45 6.18
N ALA A 105 14.57 21.04 5.85
CA ALA A 105 13.49 20.40 5.11
C ALA A 105 13.16 21.19 3.85
N VAL A 106 12.50 20.54 2.89
CA VAL A 106 11.96 21.17 1.69
C VAL A 106 10.46 20.86 1.63
N ALA A 107 9.63 21.89 1.78
CA ALA A 107 8.21 21.79 1.50
C ALA A 107 7.99 21.88 0.00
N THR A 108 7.28 20.89 -0.56
CA THR A 108 6.89 20.89 -1.97
C THR A 108 5.42 21.24 -2.06
N PRO A 109 5.02 22.30 -2.78
CA PRO A 109 3.63 22.67 -2.90
C PRO A 109 2.86 21.54 -3.59
N ILE A 110 1.75 21.13 -2.99
CA ILE A 110 0.75 20.34 -3.68
C ILE A 110 -0.06 21.33 -4.52
N ALA A 111 -0.29 21.01 -5.80
CA ALA A 111 -1.07 21.88 -6.66
C ALA A 111 -2.41 22.22 -5.99
N SER A 112 -2.68 23.51 -5.80
CA SER A 112 -3.92 24.00 -5.20
C SER A 112 -5.12 23.38 -5.90
N GLY A 113 -5.99 22.70 -5.15
CA GLY A 113 -7.14 21.99 -5.69
C GLY A 113 -6.95 20.50 -5.99
N THR A 114 -5.80 19.90 -5.68
CA THR A 114 -5.70 18.43 -5.64
C THR A 114 -6.47 17.93 -4.42
N PRO A 115 -7.62 17.25 -4.60
CA PRO A 115 -8.39 16.75 -3.46
C PRO A 115 -7.60 15.69 -2.67
N PRO A 116 -7.81 15.56 -1.36
CA PRO A 116 -7.27 14.44 -0.61
C PRO A 116 -7.76 13.10 -1.20
N PRO A 117 -7.07 12.00 -0.93
CA PRO A 117 -7.52 10.67 -1.34
C PRO A 117 -8.89 10.39 -0.74
N SER A 118 -9.71 9.59 -1.42
CA SER A 118 -10.96 9.07 -0.86
C SER A 118 -11.04 7.58 -1.10
N LEU A 119 -11.42 6.84 -0.07
CA LEU A 119 -11.71 5.41 -0.15
C LEU A 119 -13.18 5.20 -0.49
N ASN A 120 -13.44 4.27 -1.40
CA ASN A 120 -14.80 3.84 -1.70
C ASN A 120 -15.35 3.03 -0.52
N ALA A 121 -16.64 3.19 -0.22
CA ALA A 121 -17.33 2.36 0.76
C ALA A 121 -17.26 0.88 0.35
N ASN A 122 -16.78 0.01 1.24
CA ASN A 122 -16.49 -1.41 0.94
C ASN A 122 -15.46 -1.61 -0.19
N GLY A 123 -14.65 -0.59 -0.48
CA GLY A 123 -13.64 -0.61 -1.54
C GLY A 123 -12.37 -1.39 -1.20
N ILE A 124 -12.29 -1.97 0.00
CA ILE A 124 -11.15 -2.79 0.43
C ILE A 124 -11.57 -4.25 0.34
N VAL A 125 -10.98 -4.97 -0.58
CA VAL A 125 -11.38 -6.32 -0.94
C VAL A 125 -10.18 -7.26 -0.95
N ASN A 126 -10.44 -8.57 -0.80
CA ASN A 126 -9.39 -9.58 -0.94
C ASN A 126 -8.71 -9.47 -2.32
N GLY A 127 -7.39 -9.42 -2.35
CA GLY A 127 -6.61 -9.17 -3.57
C GLY A 127 -6.70 -10.27 -4.65
N ALA A 128 -7.20 -11.46 -4.30
CA ALA A 128 -7.43 -12.55 -5.25
C ALA A 128 -8.90 -12.63 -5.69
N SER A 129 -9.84 -12.64 -4.74
CA SER A 129 -11.27 -12.85 -5.05
C SER A 129 -12.05 -11.59 -5.38
N PHE A 130 -11.55 -10.41 -5.02
CA PHE A 130 -12.29 -9.14 -5.05
C PHE A 130 -13.63 -9.16 -4.28
N ASP A 131 -13.80 -10.13 -3.36
CA ASP A 131 -14.97 -10.22 -2.51
C ASP A 131 -14.87 -9.19 -1.37
N GLY A 132 -15.70 -8.15 -1.43
CA GLY A 132 -15.78 -7.11 -0.40
C GLY A 132 -16.51 -7.51 0.87
N LYS A 133 -17.04 -8.73 0.96
CA LYS A 133 -17.63 -9.28 2.20
C LYS A 133 -16.66 -10.21 2.93
N ALA A 134 -15.61 -10.67 2.26
CA ALA A 134 -14.61 -11.53 2.89
C ALA A 134 -13.80 -10.72 3.92
N PRO A 135 -13.53 -11.28 5.11
CA PRO A 135 -12.60 -10.65 6.05
C PRO A 135 -11.20 -10.58 5.43
N ALA A 136 -10.34 -9.69 5.93
CA ALA A 136 -8.92 -9.74 5.64
C ALA A 136 -8.19 -10.62 6.66
N ALA A 137 -7.06 -11.21 6.26
CA ALA A 137 -6.15 -11.91 7.16
C ALA A 137 -4.80 -11.18 7.19
N ALA A 138 -4.12 -11.23 8.33
CA ALA A 138 -2.77 -10.70 8.45
C ALA A 138 -1.83 -11.37 7.43
N GLY A 139 -0.97 -10.59 6.77
CA GLY A 139 -0.11 -11.02 5.68
C GLY A 139 -0.80 -11.24 4.33
N ALA A 140 -2.14 -11.13 4.25
CA ALA A 140 -2.87 -11.24 2.99
C ALA A 140 -2.68 -10.00 2.12
N ILE A 141 -2.87 -10.18 0.81
CA ILE A 141 -2.90 -9.09 -0.16
C ILE A 141 -4.33 -8.55 -0.24
N VAL A 142 -4.50 -7.24 -0.18
CA VAL A 142 -5.78 -6.56 -0.40
C VAL A 142 -5.68 -5.57 -1.55
N SER A 143 -6.80 -5.40 -2.26
CA SER A 143 -7.00 -4.34 -3.23
C SER A 143 -7.85 -3.25 -2.58
N ILE A 144 -7.40 -2.00 -2.67
CA ILE A 144 -8.03 -0.84 -2.05
C ILE A 144 -8.44 0.11 -3.17
N PHE A 145 -9.74 0.32 -3.35
CA PHE A 145 -10.32 1.16 -4.39
C PHE A 145 -10.75 2.52 -3.86
N GLY A 146 -10.55 3.54 -4.67
CA GLY A 146 -10.85 4.91 -4.30
C GLY A 146 -10.52 5.89 -5.41
N SER A 147 -10.14 7.10 -5.02
CA SER A 147 -9.74 8.17 -5.94
C SER A 147 -8.60 9.01 -5.37
N ASN A 148 -7.90 9.71 -6.27
CA ASN A 148 -6.85 10.69 -5.95
C ASN A 148 -5.67 10.09 -5.17
N PHE A 149 -5.31 8.82 -5.41
CA PHE A 149 -4.16 8.20 -4.76
C PHE A 149 -2.85 8.73 -5.34
N ILE A 150 -2.73 8.76 -6.67
CA ILE A 150 -1.57 9.26 -7.41
C ILE A 150 -1.99 9.62 -8.84
N SER A 151 -1.18 10.38 -9.58
CA SER A 151 -1.47 10.73 -10.98
C SER A 151 -1.04 9.67 -12.00
N GLN A 152 -0.02 8.87 -11.68
CA GLN A 152 0.53 7.83 -12.54
C GLN A 152 0.83 6.57 -11.74
N LEU A 153 0.73 5.41 -12.39
CA LEU A 153 1.06 4.12 -11.77
C LEU A 153 2.49 4.14 -11.21
N ALA A 154 2.63 3.84 -9.93
CA ALA A 154 3.89 3.58 -9.27
C ALA A 154 3.96 2.10 -8.87
N VAL A 155 5.07 1.46 -9.22
CA VAL A 155 5.38 0.07 -8.86
C VAL A 155 6.75 0.06 -8.18
N PRO A 156 6.89 -0.55 -6.99
CA PRO A 156 8.17 -0.66 -6.31
C PRO A 156 9.09 -1.67 -7.00
N SER A 157 10.36 -1.68 -6.60
CA SER A 157 11.35 -2.66 -7.05
C SER A 157 11.98 -3.38 -5.87
N GLY A 158 11.99 -4.71 -5.93
CA GLY A 158 12.66 -5.57 -4.95
C GLY A 158 11.87 -5.79 -3.66
N ASP A 159 12.46 -6.61 -2.79
CA ASP A 159 11.97 -6.91 -1.45
C ASP A 159 12.93 -6.30 -0.39
N PRO A 160 12.43 -5.81 0.75
CA PRO A 160 11.02 -5.78 1.12
C PRO A 160 10.24 -4.70 0.34
N LEU A 161 8.95 -4.94 0.12
CA LEU A 161 8.03 -3.95 -0.42
C LEU A 161 8.03 -2.68 0.47
N PRO A 162 8.05 -1.47 -0.13
CA PRO A 162 8.08 -0.24 0.63
C PRO A 162 6.72 0.07 1.25
N THR A 163 6.73 0.80 2.37
CA THR A 163 5.53 1.29 3.06
C THR A 163 5.18 2.74 2.71
N ASP A 164 5.99 3.37 1.86
CA ASP A 164 5.74 4.65 1.20
C ASP A 164 6.14 4.50 -0.27
N LEU A 165 5.22 4.81 -1.18
CA LEU A 165 5.49 4.77 -2.61
C LEU A 165 5.08 6.10 -3.23
N GLN A 166 6.08 6.92 -3.57
CA GLN A 166 5.88 8.26 -4.12
C GLN A 166 5.04 9.17 -3.20
N GLY A 167 5.25 9.10 -1.88
CA GLY A 167 4.52 9.88 -0.89
C GLY A 167 3.12 9.35 -0.55
N VAL A 168 2.76 8.18 -1.10
CA VAL A 168 1.50 7.48 -0.77
C VAL A 168 1.80 6.39 0.24
N SER A 169 1.03 6.34 1.33
CA SER A 169 1.08 5.28 2.32
C SER A 169 -0.32 4.82 2.71
N VAL A 170 -0.43 3.55 3.08
CA VAL A 170 -1.66 2.94 3.61
C VAL A 170 -1.40 2.53 5.05
N THR A 171 -2.35 2.74 5.94
CA THR A 171 -2.25 2.27 7.33
C THR A 171 -3.42 1.38 7.71
N PHE A 172 -3.15 0.34 8.51
CA PHE A 172 -4.15 -0.49 9.20
C PHE A 172 -3.96 -0.26 10.70
N ASN A 173 -4.98 0.27 11.38
CA ASN A 173 -4.88 0.68 12.80
C ASN A 173 -3.66 1.59 13.10
N GLY A 174 -3.29 2.44 12.13
CA GLY A 174 -2.11 3.31 12.21
C GLY A 174 -0.77 2.67 11.82
N THR A 175 -0.70 1.34 11.67
CA THR A 175 0.51 0.63 11.19
C THR A 175 0.60 0.72 9.68
N LYS A 176 1.74 1.18 9.13
CA LYS A 176 1.94 1.29 7.68
C LYS A 176 2.02 -0.08 7.01
N ALA A 177 1.34 -0.23 5.88
CA ALA A 177 1.32 -1.44 5.08
C ALA A 177 2.34 -1.40 3.94
N PRO A 178 2.99 -2.54 3.63
CA PRO A 178 3.78 -2.70 2.41
C PRO A 178 2.91 -2.60 1.16
N LEU A 179 3.40 -1.93 0.11
CA LEU A 179 2.63 -1.62 -1.10
C LEU A 179 3.17 -2.39 -2.31
N PHE A 180 2.29 -3.06 -3.05
CA PHE A 180 2.62 -3.73 -4.32
C PHE A 180 2.58 -2.77 -5.51
N PHE A 181 1.65 -1.82 -5.49
CA PHE A 181 1.59 -0.70 -6.42
C PHE A 181 0.59 0.34 -5.93
N VAL A 182 0.71 1.55 -6.49
CA VAL A 182 -0.25 2.64 -6.31
C VAL A 182 -0.64 3.14 -7.70
N ALA A 183 -1.92 3.06 -8.04
CA ALA A 183 -2.51 3.59 -9.26
C ALA A 183 -3.56 4.67 -8.89
N PRO A 184 -4.02 5.52 -9.83
CA PRO A 184 -4.89 6.65 -9.49
C PRO A 184 -6.16 6.31 -8.69
N ALA A 185 -6.71 5.11 -8.88
CA ALA A 185 -7.94 4.64 -8.25
C ALA A 185 -7.81 3.27 -7.55
N GLN A 186 -6.61 2.69 -7.48
CA GLN A 186 -6.39 1.38 -6.86
C GLN A 186 -5.01 1.30 -6.20
N ILE A 187 -4.95 0.75 -5.00
CA ILE A 187 -3.71 0.35 -4.31
C ILE A 187 -3.80 -1.14 -4.02
N ASN A 188 -2.73 -1.88 -4.29
CA ASN A 188 -2.59 -3.22 -3.73
C ASN A 188 -1.57 -3.16 -2.59
N ALA A 189 -1.95 -3.68 -1.43
CA ALA A 189 -1.14 -3.64 -0.22
C ALA A 189 -1.15 -4.99 0.50
N GLN A 190 -0.10 -5.27 1.26
CA GLN A 190 -0.07 -6.37 2.22
C GLN A 190 -0.64 -5.90 3.55
N VAL A 191 -1.57 -6.65 4.13
CA VAL A 191 -2.01 -6.41 5.51
C VAL A 191 -0.84 -6.74 6.45
N PRO A 192 -0.39 -5.81 7.32
CA PRO A 192 0.72 -6.09 8.24
C PRO A 192 0.49 -7.32 9.12
N TYR A 193 1.52 -8.12 9.36
CA TYR A 193 1.43 -9.34 10.17
C TYR A 193 1.07 -9.04 11.64
N GLU A 194 1.46 -7.88 12.15
CA GLU A 194 1.13 -7.39 13.49
C GLU A 194 -0.32 -6.92 13.68
N ILE A 195 -1.13 -6.83 12.62
CA ILE A 195 -2.55 -6.49 12.78
C ILE A 195 -3.29 -7.62 13.49
N THR A 196 -3.91 -7.29 14.61
CA THR A 196 -4.67 -8.21 15.46
C THR A 196 -6.09 -7.70 15.72
N GLY A 197 -6.95 -8.54 16.28
CA GLY A 197 -8.35 -8.21 16.60
C GLY A 197 -9.35 -8.75 15.57
N THR A 198 -10.58 -8.24 15.61
CA THR A 198 -11.69 -8.65 14.74
C THR A 198 -12.00 -7.64 13.63
N SER A 199 -11.37 -6.47 13.66
CA SER A 199 -11.48 -5.44 12.64
C SER A 199 -10.23 -4.56 12.58
N ALA A 200 -10.02 -3.90 11.45
CA ALA A 200 -9.00 -2.87 11.27
C ALA A 200 -9.59 -1.63 10.60
N THR A 201 -9.16 -0.46 11.06
CA THR A 201 -9.42 0.81 10.39
C THR A 201 -8.31 1.09 9.39
N VAL A 202 -8.69 1.35 8.14
CA VAL A 202 -7.79 1.59 7.02
C VAL A 202 -7.90 3.03 6.54
N GLN A 203 -6.76 3.65 6.28
CA GLN A 203 -6.64 4.99 5.72
C GLN A 203 -5.53 5.05 4.68
N VAL A 204 -5.68 5.94 3.70
CA VAL A 204 -4.65 6.28 2.71
C VAL A 204 -4.20 7.70 2.96
N THR A 205 -2.89 7.92 3.03
CA THR A 205 -2.30 9.26 3.10
C THR A 205 -1.49 9.53 1.84
N THR A 206 -1.69 10.70 1.26
CA THR A 206 -0.91 11.25 0.14
C THR A 206 -0.36 12.62 0.56
N PRO A 207 0.48 13.28 -0.24
CA PRO A 207 0.86 14.67 0.03
C PRO A 207 -0.35 15.61 0.12
N ALA A 208 -1.44 15.34 -0.61
CA ALA A 208 -2.66 16.15 -0.59
C ALA A 208 -3.53 15.98 0.68
N GLY A 209 -3.18 15.03 1.57
CA GLY A 209 -3.89 14.78 2.82
C GLY A 209 -4.23 13.30 3.04
N THR A 210 -5.07 13.05 4.05
CA THR A 210 -5.52 11.71 4.45
C THR A 210 -6.97 11.47 4.05
N SER A 211 -7.29 10.22 3.69
CA SER A 211 -8.63 9.82 3.26
C SER A 211 -9.64 9.74 4.40
N ASN A 212 -10.91 9.53 4.05
CA ASN A 212 -11.86 8.91 4.96
C ASN A 212 -11.33 7.55 5.46
N SER A 213 -11.79 7.15 6.64
CA SER A 213 -11.50 5.84 7.21
C SER A 213 -12.50 4.79 6.72
N GLU A 214 -12.00 3.62 6.33
CA GLU A 214 -12.83 2.43 6.07
C GLU A 214 -12.51 1.35 7.11
N THR A 215 -13.53 0.64 7.60
CA THR A 215 -13.33 -0.47 8.54
C THR A 215 -13.53 -1.80 7.83
N ILE A 216 -12.56 -2.69 7.97
CA ILE A 216 -12.67 -4.07 7.46
C ILE A 216 -12.75 -5.06 8.63
N SER A 217 -13.39 -6.20 8.42
CA SER A 217 -13.34 -7.32 9.35
C SER A 217 -12.04 -8.10 9.18
N LEU A 218 -11.56 -8.68 10.28
CA LEU A 218 -10.36 -9.51 10.32
C LEU A 218 -10.72 -10.95 10.69
N ALA A 219 -9.98 -11.90 10.12
CA ALA A 219 -10.03 -13.31 10.47
C ALA A 219 -8.62 -13.91 10.46
N ALA A 220 -8.44 -15.03 11.15
CA ALA A 220 -7.16 -15.74 11.18
C ALA A 220 -6.70 -16.21 9.78
N ALA A 221 -7.65 -16.51 8.89
CA ALA A 221 -7.44 -16.82 7.49
C ALA A 221 -8.64 -16.37 6.66
N SER A 222 -8.38 -15.94 5.42
CA SER A 222 -9.36 -15.56 4.41
C SER A 222 -8.89 -16.10 3.04
N PRO A 223 -9.01 -17.43 2.84
CA PRO A 223 -8.46 -18.07 1.66
C PRO A 223 -9.15 -17.61 0.39
N ALA A 224 -8.39 -17.29 -0.64
CA ALA A 224 -8.88 -17.01 -1.98
C ALA A 224 -7.88 -17.49 -3.03
N ILE A 225 -8.36 -17.82 -4.23
CA ILE A 225 -7.54 -18.35 -5.32
C ILE A 225 -7.40 -17.25 -6.38
N PHE A 226 -6.17 -16.96 -6.82
CA PHE A 226 -5.95 -16.01 -7.90
C PHE A 226 -6.50 -16.56 -9.22
N THR A 227 -7.08 -15.70 -10.05
CA THR A 227 -7.64 -16.10 -11.35
C THR A 227 -6.92 -15.43 -12.51
N ALA A 228 -6.89 -16.10 -13.66
CA ALA A 228 -6.22 -15.61 -14.86
C ALA A 228 -6.81 -14.28 -15.37
N SER A 229 -8.11 -14.06 -15.14
CA SER A 229 -8.83 -12.82 -15.45
C SER A 229 -8.64 -11.72 -14.41
N GLN A 230 -7.96 -11.99 -13.30
CA GLN A 230 -7.69 -11.03 -12.21
C GLN A 230 -8.96 -10.38 -11.64
N ASN A 231 -10.08 -11.11 -11.65
CA ASN A 231 -11.38 -10.63 -11.16
C ASN A 231 -12.01 -11.58 -10.13
N GLY A 232 -11.25 -12.57 -9.65
CA GLY A 232 -11.71 -13.50 -8.63
C GLY A 232 -12.70 -14.57 -9.07
N SER A 233 -12.92 -14.75 -10.38
CA SER A 233 -13.79 -15.81 -10.90
C SER A 233 -13.19 -16.50 -12.14
N GLY A 234 -13.63 -17.73 -12.39
CA GLY A 234 -13.28 -18.48 -13.60
C GLY A 234 -12.00 -19.30 -13.45
N GLN A 235 -11.14 -19.25 -14.47
CA GLN A 235 -9.92 -20.06 -14.53
C GLN A 235 -8.93 -19.62 -13.45
N ALA A 236 -8.56 -20.54 -12.58
CA ALA A 236 -7.56 -20.35 -11.55
C ALA A 236 -6.15 -20.14 -12.15
N VAL A 237 -5.30 -19.38 -11.46
CA VAL A 237 -3.84 -19.40 -11.69
C VAL A 237 -3.29 -20.63 -10.97
N VAL A 238 -3.25 -21.73 -11.71
CA VAL A 238 -2.73 -23.02 -11.27
C VAL A 238 -1.77 -23.50 -12.34
N VAL A 239 -0.60 -23.99 -11.93
CA VAL A 239 0.40 -24.58 -12.82
C VAL A 239 0.66 -26.04 -12.47
N PHE A 240 1.15 -26.82 -13.42
CA PHE A 240 1.74 -28.11 -13.08
C PHE A 240 3.03 -27.88 -12.28
N ALA A 241 3.21 -28.65 -11.20
CA ALA A 241 4.32 -28.45 -10.29
C ALA A 241 5.67 -28.46 -11.03
N ASN A 242 6.54 -27.50 -10.69
CA ASN A 242 7.85 -27.29 -11.32
C ASN A 242 7.82 -26.95 -12.81
N THR A 243 6.71 -26.40 -13.31
CA THR A 243 6.58 -25.94 -14.70
C THR A 243 5.93 -24.55 -14.75
N ALA A 244 5.92 -23.94 -15.94
CA ALA A 244 5.12 -22.75 -16.23
C ALA A 244 3.78 -23.08 -16.93
N THR A 245 3.49 -24.37 -17.16
CA THR A 245 2.30 -24.84 -17.88
C THR A 245 1.06 -24.64 -17.02
N ILE A 246 0.08 -23.90 -17.53
CA ILE A 246 -1.16 -23.61 -16.81
C ILE A 246 -2.11 -24.81 -16.88
N VAL A 247 -2.74 -25.11 -15.74
CA VAL A 247 -3.83 -26.10 -15.64
C VAL A 247 -5.13 -25.46 -16.10
N GLY A 248 -5.43 -25.55 -17.39
CA GLY A 248 -6.57 -24.88 -17.99
C GLY A 248 -7.01 -25.51 -19.31
N PRO A 249 -8.14 -25.06 -19.88
CA PRO A 249 -8.62 -25.61 -21.14
C PRO A 249 -7.61 -25.35 -22.25
N ILE A 250 -7.50 -26.29 -23.20
CA ILE A 250 -6.58 -26.16 -24.32
C ILE A 250 -6.90 -24.87 -25.07
N LYS A 251 -5.91 -23.98 -25.18
CA LYS A 251 -6.01 -22.72 -25.91
C LYS A 251 -4.86 -22.62 -26.90
N SER A 252 -5.22 -22.44 -28.18
CA SER A 252 -4.24 -22.36 -29.26
C SER A 252 -3.22 -21.25 -29.01
N GLY A 253 -1.95 -21.55 -29.22
CA GLY A 253 -0.84 -20.60 -29.00
C GLY A 253 -0.48 -20.35 -27.54
N THR A 254 -0.98 -21.17 -26.60
CA THR A 254 -0.62 -21.09 -25.18
C THR A 254 -0.18 -22.45 -24.63
N ASP A 255 0.65 -22.45 -23.59
CA ASP A 255 1.05 -23.67 -22.88
C ASP A 255 0.04 -24.02 -21.77
N TRP A 256 -1.19 -24.31 -22.19
CA TRP A 256 -2.31 -24.66 -21.31
C TRP A 256 -2.73 -26.09 -21.59
N ARG A 257 -2.82 -26.92 -20.55
CA ARG A 257 -3.39 -28.27 -20.66
C ARG A 257 -4.34 -28.58 -19.51
N PRO A 258 -5.44 -29.31 -19.76
CA PRO A 258 -6.25 -29.85 -18.69
C PRO A 258 -5.40 -30.80 -17.84
N ALA A 259 -5.65 -30.79 -16.54
CA ALA A 259 -5.05 -31.77 -15.65
C ALA A 259 -5.80 -33.11 -15.73
N LYS A 260 -5.14 -34.15 -15.27
CA LYS A 260 -5.73 -35.47 -15.04
C LYS A 260 -5.41 -35.94 -13.63
N THR A 261 -6.12 -36.95 -13.16
CA THR A 261 -5.78 -37.59 -11.88
C THR A 261 -4.32 -38.04 -11.85
N GLY A 262 -3.69 -37.86 -10.68
CA GLY A 262 -2.28 -38.14 -10.46
C GLY A 262 -1.33 -37.01 -10.88
N ASP A 263 -1.78 -35.99 -11.61
CA ASP A 263 -0.97 -34.80 -11.84
C ASP A 263 -0.75 -34.04 -10.51
N THR A 264 0.47 -33.54 -10.31
CA THR A 264 0.78 -32.60 -9.22
C THR A 264 0.69 -31.17 -9.73
N ILE A 265 -0.10 -30.35 -9.03
CA ILE A 265 -0.38 -28.96 -9.38
C ILE A 265 -0.01 -28.03 -8.23
N THR A 266 0.33 -26.79 -8.56
CA THR A 266 0.56 -25.68 -7.63
C THR A 266 -0.57 -24.67 -7.80
N ILE A 267 -1.33 -24.45 -6.74
CA ILE A 267 -2.45 -23.51 -6.68
C ILE A 267 -1.97 -22.24 -6.00
N TYR A 268 -2.03 -21.09 -6.69
CA TYR A 268 -1.64 -19.80 -6.12
C TYR A 268 -2.82 -19.13 -5.41
N THR A 269 -2.58 -18.72 -4.17
CA THR A 269 -3.64 -18.35 -3.23
C THR A 269 -3.27 -17.13 -2.40
N ASN A 270 -4.28 -16.52 -1.81
CA ASN A 270 -4.16 -15.40 -0.90
C ASN A 270 -4.74 -15.74 0.47
N GLY A 271 -4.21 -15.12 1.53
CA GLY A 271 -4.85 -15.10 2.84
C GLY A 271 -4.98 -16.44 3.56
N LEU A 272 -4.02 -17.36 3.40
CA LEU A 272 -4.06 -18.64 4.11
C LEU A 272 -3.78 -18.53 5.63
N GLY A 273 -3.37 -17.35 6.10
CA GLY A 273 -3.09 -17.06 7.51
C GLY A 273 -1.62 -17.23 7.88
N ALA A 274 -1.34 -17.33 9.18
CA ALA A 274 0.03 -17.35 9.69
C ALA A 274 0.88 -18.53 9.17
N VAL A 275 2.19 -18.31 9.07
CA VAL A 275 3.19 -19.31 8.67
C VAL A 275 4.25 -19.54 9.75
N THR A 276 4.88 -20.72 9.71
CA THR A 276 6.04 -21.08 10.51
C THR A 276 7.20 -21.50 9.61
N PRO A 277 8.40 -20.90 9.73
CA PRO A 277 8.72 -19.73 10.58
C PRO A 277 7.98 -18.44 10.14
N PRO A 278 7.77 -17.46 11.05
CA PRO A 278 7.09 -16.19 10.73
C PRO A 278 7.96 -15.28 9.86
N VAL A 279 7.34 -14.50 8.96
CA VAL A 279 8.03 -13.60 8.02
C VAL A 279 7.73 -12.14 8.37
N ASN A 280 8.68 -11.26 8.11
CA ASN A 280 8.48 -9.82 8.27
C ASN A 280 7.65 -9.24 7.12
N ASP A 281 6.94 -8.16 7.40
CA ASP A 281 6.20 -7.39 6.42
C ASP A 281 7.03 -7.00 5.20
N GLY A 282 6.41 -7.06 4.02
CA GLY A 282 7.00 -6.68 2.74
C GLY A 282 7.98 -7.70 2.17
N TRP A 283 8.42 -8.70 2.94
CA TRP A 283 9.30 -9.75 2.44
C TRP A 283 8.52 -10.89 1.76
N ASN A 284 9.12 -11.48 0.73
CA ASN A 284 8.69 -12.75 0.17
C ASN A 284 9.04 -13.92 1.13
N SER A 285 8.82 -15.19 0.72
CA SER A 285 9.14 -16.34 1.57
C SER A 285 10.63 -16.43 1.98
N CYS A 286 11.48 -15.68 1.30
CA CYS A 286 12.92 -15.53 1.48
C CYS A 286 13.27 -14.14 2.02
N ASP A 287 13.14 -13.94 3.32
CA ASP A 287 13.83 -12.82 3.97
C ASP A 287 15.34 -13.11 4.07
N GLN A 288 16.14 -12.04 4.18
CA GLN A 288 17.62 -12.11 4.20
C GLN A 288 18.19 -13.06 5.27
N SER A 289 17.41 -13.45 6.28
CA SER A 289 17.81 -14.33 7.37
C SER A 289 17.66 -15.82 7.06
N ILE A 290 16.87 -16.21 6.04
CA ILE A 290 16.54 -17.61 5.76
C ILE A 290 16.98 -18.07 4.36
N CYS A 291 17.04 -17.16 3.40
CA CYS A 291 17.54 -17.46 2.05
C CYS A 291 18.86 -16.72 1.80
N ALA A 292 19.94 -17.25 2.39
CA ALA A 292 21.29 -16.95 1.94
C ALA A 292 21.41 -17.22 0.42
N PRO A 293 22.43 -16.72 -0.32
CA PRO A 293 22.52 -16.84 -1.79
C PRO A 293 22.57 -18.28 -2.33
N ASP A 294 22.54 -19.28 -1.45
CA ASP A 294 22.44 -20.68 -1.77
C ASP A 294 21.02 -21.23 -1.44
N PHE A 295 20.26 -21.53 -2.49
CA PHE A 295 18.92 -22.15 -2.41
C PHE A 295 18.98 -23.64 -2.00
N SER A 296 20.15 -24.20 -1.68
CA SER A 296 20.31 -25.61 -1.28
C SER A 296 19.73 -25.94 0.10
N ASN A 297 19.51 -24.94 0.96
CA ASN A 297 19.01 -25.14 2.33
C ASN A 297 17.88 -24.16 2.71
N LEU A 298 16.85 -24.08 1.85
CA LEU A 298 15.68 -23.23 2.08
C LEU A 298 14.81 -23.80 3.20
N THR A 299 14.57 -23.00 4.24
CA THR A 299 13.53 -23.32 5.22
C THR A 299 12.18 -22.90 4.65
N LEU A 300 11.31 -23.87 4.38
CA LEU A 300 9.96 -23.62 3.90
C LEU A 300 9.09 -22.96 4.98
N ARG A 301 8.33 -21.94 4.59
CA ARG A 301 7.36 -21.26 5.46
C ARG A 301 5.99 -21.89 5.28
N ASN A 302 5.67 -22.86 6.13
CA ASN A 302 4.43 -23.64 6.05
C ASN A 302 3.30 -22.92 6.77
N THR A 303 2.07 -23.01 6.27
CA THR A 303 0.89 -22.52 7.00
C THR A 303 0.75 -23.25 8.34
N THR A 304 0.38 -22.53 9.39
CA THR A 304 0.19 -23.12 10.73
C THR A 304 -1.09 -23.96 10.81
N VAL A 305 -2.06 -23.64 9.97
CA VAL A 305 -3.28 -24.43 9.77
C VAL A 305 -3.11 -25.29 8.52
N ARG A 306 -3.51 -26.56 8.59
CA ARG A 306 -3.55 -27.46 7.43
C ARG A 306 -4.76 -27.10 6.55
N PRO A 307 -4.59 -26.92 5.23
CA PRO A 307 -5.72 -26.67 4.35
C PRO A 307 -6.55 -27.94 4.14
N VAL A 308 -7.85 -27.76 3.90
CA VAL A 308 -8.70 -28.75 3.23
C VAL A 308 -8.93 -28.27 1.81
N VAL A 309 -8.52 -29.06 0.82
CA VAL A 309 -8.69 -28.74 -0.61
C VAL A 309 -9.78 -29.62 -1.19
N LYS A 310 -10.72 -29.00 -1.92
CA LYS A 310 -11.75 -29.72 -2.69
C LYS A 310 -11.61 -29.38 -4.17
N ILE A 311 -11.56 -30.41 -5.02
CA ILE A 311 -11.53 -30.28 -6.48
C ILE A 311 -12.72 -31.06 -7.04
N GLY A 312 -13.61 -30.40 -7.77
CA GLY A 312 -14.82 -31.04 -8.30
C GLY A 312 -15.77 -31.56 -7.23
N GLY A 313 -15.72 -31.00 -6.02
CA GLY A 313 -16.45 -31.50 -4.85
C GLY A 313 -15.78 -32.68 -4.13
N VAL A 314 -14.73 -33.29 -4.70
CA VAL A 314 -13.93 -34.33 -4.06
C VAL A 314 -12.92 -33.70 -3.12
N THR A 315 -12.94 -34.10 -1.84
CA THR A 315 -11.92 -33.70 -0.88
C THR A 315 -10.60 -34.40 -1.22
N VAL A 316 -9.54 -33.61 -1.42
CA VAL A 316 -8.18 -34.12 -1.63
C VAL A 316 -7.69 -34.77 -0.32
N PRO A 317 -7.32 -36.07 -0.33
CA PRO A 317 -6.75 -36.72 0.83
C PRO A 317 -5.49 -36.02 1.35
N ASP A 318 -5.31 -36.02 2.67
CA ASP A 318 -4.19 -35.34 3.34
C ASP A 318 -2.81 -35.74 2.80
N ASN A 319 -2.60 -37.01 2.44
CA ASN A 319 -1.33 -37.48 1.90
C ASN A 319 -1.04 -36.97 0.48
N LEU A 320 -2.04 -36.39 -0.20
CA LEU A 320 -1.89 -35.74 -1.50
C LEU A 320 -1.74 -34.22 -1.41
N ILE A 321 -1.84 -33.63 -0.20
CA ILE A 321 -1.50 -32.24 0.06
C ILE A 321 -0.02 -32.19 0.44
N LEU A 322 0.82 -31.88 -0.56
CA LEU A 322 2.27 -31.98 -0.49
C LEU A 322 2.92 -30.76 0.16
N PHE A 323 2.31 -29.58 0.02
CA PHE A 323 2.80 -28.33 0.60
C PHE A 323 1.68 -27.31 0.73
N SER A 324 1.78 -26.44 1.75
CA SER A 324 0.92 -25.27 1.95
C SER A 324 1.74 -24.20 2.67
N GLY A 325 1.95 -23.04 2.05
CA GLY A 325 2.86 -22.04 2.59
C GLY A 325 3.05 -20.83 1.68
N LEU A 326 3.98 -19.95 2.06
CA LEU A 326 4.35 -18.81 1.20
C LEU A 326 5.13 -19.29 -0.02
N THR A 327 4.87 -18.66 -1.16
CA THR A 327 5.64 -18.90 -2.38
C THR A 327 6.89 -18.00 -2.42
N PRO A 328 7.97 -18.44 -3.08
CA PRO A 328 9.11 -17.57 -3.37
C PRO A 328 8.75 -16.37 -4.23
N ALA A 329 9.60 -15.35 -4.20
CA ALA A 329 9.57 -14.15 -5.05
C ALA A 329 8.47 -13.11 -4.81
N PHE A 330 7.38 -13.43 -4.10
CA PHE A 330 6.31 -12.45 -3.84
C PHE A 330 5.88 -12.44 -2.36
N ALA A 331 5.90 -11.25 -1.75
CA ALA A 331 5.32 -11.04 -0.43
C ALA A 331 3.83 -11.41 -0.42
N GLY A 332 3.34 -12.00 0.68
CA GLY A 332 1.92 -12.30 0.89
C GLY A 332 1.26 -13.31 -0.07
N LEU A 333 1.98 -13.81 -1.09
CA LEU A 333 1.49 -14.81 -2.01
C LEU A 333 1.72 -16.21 -1.41
N TYR A 334 0.66 -16.99 -1.35
CA TYR A 334 0.68 -18.37 -0.86
C TYR A 334 0.58 -19.35 -2.02
N GLN A 335 1.05 -20.57 -1.81
CA GLN A 335 0.80 -21.69 -2.70
C GLN A 335 0.39 -22.95 -1.93
N ILE A 336 -0.40 -23.79 -2.60
CA ILE A 336 -0.68 -25.16 -2.17
C ILE A 336 -0.30 -26.12 -3.29
N ASN A 337 0.57 -27.09 -2.98
CA ASN A 337 0.90 -28.16 -3.92
C ASN A 337 0.04 -29.38 -3.60
N VAL A 338 -0.72 -29.86 -4.59
CA VAL A 338 -1.57 -31.04 -4.44
C VAL A 338 -1.38 -32.01 -5.58
N THR A 339 -1.46 -33.31 -5.29
CA THR A 339 -1.68 -34.34 -6.31
C THR A 339 -3.18 -34.54 -6.47
N ILE A 340 -3.67 -34.48 -7.71
CA ILE A 340 -5.11 -34.57 -7.99
C ILE A 340 -5.61 -36.00 -7.70
N PRO A 341 -6.66 -36.17 -6.86
CA PRO A 341 -7.19 -37.48 -6.51
C PRO A 341 -8.05 -38.10 -7.64
N ASP A 342 -8.43 -39.36 -7.46
CA ASP A 342 -9.46 -40.04 -8.28
C ASP A 342 -10.86 -39.47 -8.01
N GLY A 343 -11.82 -39.80 -8.89
CA GLY A 343 -13.25 -39.53 -8.68
C GLY A 343 -13.72 -38.14 -9.08
N ILE A 344 -12.87 -37.34 -9.74
CA ILE A 344 -13.23 -36.03 -10.28
C ILE A 344 -13.82 -36.20 -11.68
N THR A 345 -15.03 -35.72 -11.90
CA THR A 345 -15.66 -35.70 -13.22
C THR A 345 -14.93 -34.70 -14.15
N PRO A 346 -14.45 -35.12 -15.33
CA PRO A 346 -13.82 -34.21 -16.30
C PRO A 346 -14.73 -33.07 -16.73
N SER A 347 -14.16 -31.87 -16.82
CA SER A 347 -14.83 -30.64 -17.25
C SER A 347 -13.80 -29.53 -17.45
N ASN A 348 -14.10 -28.56 -18.31
CA ASN A 348 -13.28 -27.34 -18.42
C ASN A 348 -13.47 -26.36 -17.24
N GLN A 349 -14.41 -26.65 -16.33
CA GLN A 349 -14.77 -25.80 -15.20
C GLN A 349 -14.97 -26.62 -13.92
N VAL A 350 -14.00 -27.46 -13.57
CA VAL A 350 -14.03 -28.20 -12.30
C VAL A 350 -13.76 -27.23 -11.14
N PRO A 351 -14.71 -27.01 -10.20
CA PRO A 351 -14.54 -26.04 -9.12
C PRO A 351 -13.40 -26.42 -8.17
N VAL A 352 -12.67 -25.43 -7.68
CA VAL A 352 -11.64 -25.58 -6.64
C VAL A 352 -12.00 -24.72 -5.44
N VAL A 353 -12.04 -25.32 -4.26
CA VAL A 353 -12.32 -24.64 -2.99
C VAL A 353 -11.24 -25.01 -1.97
N ILE A 354 -10.75 -23.99 -1.27
CA ILE A 354 -9.76 -24.14 -0.20
C ILE A 354 -10.39 -23.68 1.10
N GLN A 355 -10.28 -24.50 2.13
CA GLN A 355 -10.74 -24.19 3.48
C GLN A 355 -9.56 -24.15 4.44
N MET A 356 -9.50 -23.08 5.23
CA MET A 356 -8.54 -22.86 6.31
C MET A 356 -9.30 -22.73 7.62
N GLY A 357 -9.28 -23.78 8.46
CA GLY A 357 -10.09 -23.81 9.68
C GLY A 357 -11.58 -23.69 9.36
N SER A 358 -12.23 -22.61 9.79
CA SER A 358 -13.66 -22.35 9.56
C SER A 358 -13.96 -21.48 8.33
N THR A 359 -12.95 -20.91 7.65
CA THR A 359 -13.16 -20.05 6.48
C THR A 359 -12.85 -20.78 5.18
N SER A 360 -13.62 -20.50 4.13
CA SER A 360 -13.48 -21.12 2.81
C SER A 360 -13.37 -20.07 1.71
N SER A 361 -12.65 -20.40 0.65
CA SER A 361 -12.60 -19.57 -0.55
C SER A 361 -13.94 -19.59 -1.28
N PRO A 362 -14.23 -18.54 -2.09
CA PRO A 362 -15.35 -18.57 -3.01
C PRO A 362 -15.31 -19.80 -3.94
N ALA A 363 -16.48 -20.35 -4.28
CA ALA A 363 -16.65 -21.54 -5.11
C ALA A 363 -16.83 -21.25 -6.61
N ASN A 364 -16.43 -20.06 -7.05
CA ASN A 364 -16.57 -19.56 -8.43
C ASN A 364 -15.24 -19.62 -9.21
N VAL A 365 -14.23 -20.32 -8.67
CA VAL A 365 -12.92 -20.54 -9.28
C VAL A 365 -12.79 -22.00 -9.68
N SER A 366 -12.19 -22.26 -10.84
CA SER A 366 -12.15 -23.58 -11.46
C SER A 366 -10.86 -23.85 -12.22
N ILE A 367 -10.59 -25.13 -12.48
CA ILE A 367 -9.55 -25.63 -13.37
C ILE A 367 -10.18 -26.50 -14.48
N ALA A 368 -9.41 -26.80 -15.53
CA ALA A 368 -9.82 -27.80 -16.51
C ALA A 368 -9.24 -29.18 -16.17
N MET A 369 -10.08 -30.20 -16.32
CA MET A 369 -9.78 -31.62 -16.12
C MET A 369 -10.20 -32.43 -17.36
N GLN A 370 -9.43 -33.45 -17.70
CA GLN A 370 -9.69 -34.39 -18.82
C GLN A 370 -9.71 -35.85 -18.38
#